data_AF-A0A176Z2A6-F1
#
_entry.id   AF-A0A176Z2A6-F1
#
_cell.length_a   1.000
_cell.length_b   1.000
_cell.length_c   1.000
_cell.angle_alpha   90.00
_cell.angle_beta   90.00
_cell.angle_gamma   90.00
#
_symmetry.space_group_name_H-M   'P 1'
#
loop_
_entity.id
_entity.type
_entity.pdbx_description
1 polymer ?
#
loop_
_entity_poly.entity_id
_entity_poly.type
_entity_poly.pdbx_seq_one_letter_code
_entity_poly.pdbx_strand_id
1 'polypeptide(L)' 'MSFEPTKTDHASLDQFLETVLDAYKAGRADRNSCVGAIAHVMTAAAIDNETEFKNYIRLTEEKIFDFGE' A
#
# COMPACT_ATOMS: atom_id res chain seq x y z
N MET A 1 4.58 -19.55 6.26
CA MET A 1 3.34 -19.61 7.08
C MET A 1 2.46 -18.51 6.49
N SER A 2 1.49 -17.94 7.18
CA SER A 2 0.95 -16.63 6.83
C SER A 2 1.24 -15.76 8.05
N PHE A 3 1.88 -14.60 7.89
CA PHE A 3 2.04 -13.67 9.00
C PHE A 3 0.68 -13.11 9.42
N GLU A 4 0.54 -12.82 10.71
CA GLU A 4 -0.68 -12.24 11.26
C GLU A 4 -0.48 -10.73 11.48
N PRO A 5 -1.21 -9.86 10.75
CA PRO A 5 -1.12 -8.43 10.98
C PRO A 5 -1.68 -8.05 12.35
N THR A 6 -0.94 -7.21 13.08
CA THR A 6 -1.42 -6.64 14.34
C THR A 6 -2.52 -5.61 14.09
N LYS A 7 -3.20 -5.16 15.16
CA LYS A 7 -4.15 -4.03 15.07
C LYS A 7 -3.51 -2.76 14.48
N THR A 8 -2.22 -2.53 14.78
CA THR A 8 -1.48 -1.40 14.23
C THR A 8 -1.19 -1.58 12.74
N ASP A 9 -0.87 -2.81 12.31
CA ASP A 9 -0.72 -3.12 10.88
C ASP A 9 -2.04 -2.94 10.13
N HIS A 10 -3.16 -3.38 10.70
CA HIS A 10 -4.49 -3.17 10.12
C HIS A 10 -4.82 -1.68 9.97
N ALA A 11 -4.62 -0.87 11.02
CA ALA A 11 -4.85 0.57 10.94
C ALA A 11 -3.93 1.25 9.91
N SER A 12 -2.69 0.76 9.73
CA SER A 12 -1.79 1.27 8.70
C SER A 12 -2.28 0.90 7.29
N LEU A 13 -2.81 -0.31 7.11
CA LEU A 13 -3.43 -0.73 5.86
C LEU A 13 -4.66 0.11 5.51
N ASP A 14 -5.52 0.42 6.49
CA ASP A 14 -6.68 1.30 6.29
C ASP A 14 -6.22 2.68 5.81
N GLN A 15 -5.25 3.29 6.50
CA GLN A 15 -4.67 4.59 6.12
C GLN A 15 -4.03 4.56 4.72
N PHE A 16 -3.34 3.48 4.37
CA PHE A 16 -2.77 3.28 3.04
C PHE A 16 -3.87 3.28 1.97
N LEU A 17 -4.94 2.51 2.16
CA LEU A 17 -6.06 2.43 1.21
C LEU A 17 -6.79 3.77 1.07
N GLU A 18 -7.01 4.49 2.17
CA GLU A 18 -7.57 5.84 2.13
C GLU A 18 -6.68 6.80 1.32
N THR A 19 -5.37 6.78 1.57
CA THR A 19 -4.40 7.62 0.85
C THR A 19 -4.43 7.36 -0.65
N VAL A 20 -4.45 6.09 -1.06
CA VAL A 20 -4.51 5.70 -2.48
C VAL A 20 -5.83 6.17 -3.12
N LEU A 21 -6.96 6.00 -2.43
CA LEU A 21 -8.27 6.40 -2.94
C LEU A 21 -8.42 7.92 -3.02
N ASP A 22 -7.89 8.66 -2.06
CA ASP A 22 -7.94 10.12 -2.05
C ASP A 22 -7.04 10.73 -3.13
N ALA A 23 -5.85 10.15 -3.36
CA ALA A 23 -4.99 10.54 -4.47
C ALA A 23 -5.68 10.33 -5.83
N TYR A 24 -6.37 9.20 -6.01
CA TYR A 24 -7.16 8.93 -7.22
C TYR A 24 -8.31 9.92 -7.41
N LYS A 25 -9.13 10.13 -6.36
CA LYS A 25 -10.28 11.06 -6.39
C LYS A 25 -9.86 12.49 -6.68
N ALA A 26 -8.71 12.91 -6.15
CA ALA A 26 -8.17 14.24 -6.37
C ALA A 26 -7.44 14.41 -7.72
N GLY A 27 -7.30 13.33 -8.51
CA GLY A 27 -6.56 13.34 -9.77
C GLY A 27 -5.04 13.49 -9.61
N ARG A 28 -4.50 13.21 -8.41
CA ARG A 28 -3.05 13.24 -8.14
C ARG A 28 -2.33 11.97 -8.58
N ALA A 29 -3.06 10.86 -8.66
CA ALA A 29 -2.58 9.58 -9.17
C ALA A 29 -3.55 9.01 -10.21
N ASP A 30 -3.02 8.35 -11.23
CA ASP A 30 -3.83 7.68 -12.24
C ASP A 30 -4.27 6.29 -11.76
N ARG A 31 -5.28 5.72 -12.44
CA ARG A 31 -5.85 4.42 -12.07
C ARG A 31 -4.78 3.32 -12.03
N ASN A 32 -3.83 3.31 -12.97
CA ASN A 32 -2.84 2.25 -13.02
C ASN A 32 -1.86 2.31 -11.86
N SER A 33 -1.40 3.50 -11.47
CA SER A 33 -0.55 3.69 -10.29
C SER A 33 -1.25 3.23 -9.01
N CYS A 34 -2.52 3.60 -8.82
CA CYS A 34 -3.31 3.17 -7.66
C CYS A 34 -3.50 1.64 -7.60
N VAL A 35 -3.81 1.01 -8.75
CA VAL A 35 -3.93 -0.45 -8.83
C VAL A 35 -2.59 -1.12 -8.55
N GLY A 36 -1.48 -0.58 -9.07
CA GLY A 36 -0.13 -1.09 -8.84
C GLY A 36 0.24 -1.07 -7.35
N ALA A 37 -0.01 0.04 -6.66
CA ALA A 37 0.25 0.17 -5.23
C ALA A 37 -0.53 -0.86 -4.40
N ILE A 38 -1.83 -1.04 -4.68
CA ILE A 38 -2.66 -2.05 -3.99
C ILE A 38 -2.16 -3.46 -4.31
N ALA A 39 -1.86 -3.74 -5.58
CA ALA A 39 -1.36 -5.05 -6.00
C ALA A 39 -0.03 -5.42 -5.34
N HIS A 40 0.85 -4.44 -5.11
CA HIS A 40 2.12 -4.64 -4.41
C HIS A 40 1.88 -5.16 -2.98
N VAL A 41 1.03 -4.49 -2.20
CA VAL A 41 0.69 -4.90 -0.83
C VAL A 41 0.05 -6.29 -0.80
N MET A 42 -0.89 -6.56 -1.72
CA MET A 42 -1.56 -7.87 -1.80
C MET A 42 -0.59 -8.99 -2.18
N THR A 43 0.36 -8.71 -3.06
CA THR A 43 1.39 -9.67 -3.47
C THR A 43 2.34 -9.96 -2.31
N ALA A 44 2.81 -8.92 -1.61
CA ALA A 44 3.68 -9.08 -0.43
C ALA A 44 3.00 -9.95 0.65
N ALA A 45 1.71 -9.73 0.89
CA ALA A 45 0.92 -10.57 1.80
C ALA A 45 0.80 -12.02 1.29
N ALA A 46 0.50 -12.22 0.00
CA ALA A 46 0.30 -13.55 -0.58
C ALA A 46 1.57 -14.42 -0.58
N ILE A 47 2.75 -13.82 -0.60
CA ILE A 47 4.04 -14.53 -0.58
C ILE A 47 4.67 -14.61 0.82
N ASP A 48 3.92 -14.29 1.88
CA ASP A 48 4.39 -14.29 3.28
C ASP A 48 5.57 -13.33 3.53
N ASN A 49 5.69 -12.25 2.73
CA ASN A 49 6.72 -11.23 2.90
C ASN A 49 6.24 -10.15 3.87
N GLU A 50 6.26 -10.49 5.16
CA GLU A 50 5.80 -9.63 6.25
C GLU A 50 6.53 -8.28 6.28
N THR A 51 7.85 -8.28 6.06
CA THR A 51 8.66 -7.06 6.12
C THR A 51 8.24 -6.08 5.01
N GLU A 52 8.09 -6.57 3.77
CA GLU A 52 7.67 -5.72 2.66
C GLU A 52 6.25 -5.19 2.87
N PHE A 53 5.31 -6.06 3.25
CA PHE A 53 3.94 -5.64 3.54
C PHE A 53 3.92 -4.53 4.59
N LYS A 54 4.64 -4.73 5.71
CA LYS A 54 4.69 -3.78 6.81
C LYS A 54 5.36 -2.47 6.44
N ASN A 55 6.41 -2.50 5.64
CA ASN A 55 7.09 -1.30 5.21
C ASN A 55 6.23 -0.50 4.23
N TYR A 56 5.59 -1.18 3.27
CA TYR A 56 4.85 -0.53 2.19
C TYR A 56 3.58 0.18 2.68
N ILE A 57 2.78 -0.46 3.54
CA ILE A 57 1.54 0.14 4.07
C ILE A 57 1.79 1.36 4.99
N ARG A 58 3.05 1.65 5.32
CA ARG A 58 3.46 2.78 6.15
C ARG A 58 4.11 3.90 5.35
N LEU A 59 4.20 3.76 4.03
CA LEU A 59 4.75 4.79 3.14
C LEU A 59 3.84 6.02 3.10
N THR A 60 4.46 7.17 2.86
CA THR A 60 3.75 8.42 2.60
C THR A 60 3.17 8.41 1.19
N GLU A 61 2.17 9.24 0.90
CA GLU A 61 1.60 9.41 -0.45
C GLU A 61 2.70 9.60 -1.51
N GLU A 62 3.67 10.50 -1.24
CA GLU A 62 4.81 10.73 -2.11
C GLU A 62 5.54 9.43 -2.43
N LYS A 63 5.88 8.62 -1.42
CA LYS A 63 6.63 7.37 -1.59
C LYS A 63 5.84 6.24 -2.22
N ILE A 64 4.51 6.23 -2.05
CA ILE A 64 3.62 5.24 -2.70
C ILE A 64 3.65 5.43 -4.23
N PHE A 65 3.71 6.68 -4.69
CA PHE A 65 3.66 7.04 -6.10
C PHE A 65 5.01 7.49 -6.68
N ASP A 66 6.09 7.41 -5.90
CA ASP A 66 7.49 7.56 -6.31
C ASP A 66 7.93 6.31 -7.10
N PHE A 67 7.22 6.01 -8.20
CA PHE A 67 7.68 5.07 -9.21
C PHE A 67 8.81 5.76 -9.97
N GLY A 68 10.01 5.73 -9.40
CA GLY A 68 11.21 6.22 -10.07
C GLY A 68 11.34 5.58 -11.46
N GLU A 69 11.61 6.42 -12.45
CA GLU A 69 12.06 6.05 -13.80
C GLU A 69 13.26 5.08 -13.78
#